data_AF-A0AAV7CZA4-F1
#
_entry.id   AF-A0AAV7CZA4-F1
#
_cell.length_a   1.000
_cell.length_b   1.000
_cell.length_c   1.000
_cell.angle_alpha   90.00
_cell.angle_beta   90.00
_cell.angle_gamma   90.00
#
_symmetry.space_group_name_H-M   'P 1'
#
loop_
_entity.id
_entity.type
_entity.pdbx_description
1 polymer ?
#
loop_
_entity_poly.entity_id
_entity_poly.type
_entity_poly.pdbx_seq_one_letter_code
_entity_poly.pdbx_strand_id
1 'polypeptide(L)'
;MMEALERGWLWAPGSLSVDDVYSMAKSLGSELQKLTEQYGPESVSGVVPQVVRVLELLEGFAGRERSPPEHELLIRAVQSMHLGREERPPADVEQKLLEAQRKEHDLQNQLSQLTEENQKLLVQLTETKSQGECAAREERDLMLKLKVVVDRQRDEIRSLTHEIQQKNRDTEALQEQLTRFMNMNEELRRKVAVVHTQLKSSLQRKTEVENLLQEKHKELDATLQRFSVAQGVPDKNMNTSECKSLEQDGSNKMPPNQLCFSKEDVKHIVQERNELKTNLFLVNEELKYYHRELLNDERIPNLLLCGIKSAIRKQRKKIKAKMLGVVESPDSSDDESTWTQTTATDCVDAKPPDSKIKSL
;
A
#
# COMPACT_ATOMS: atom_id res chain seq x y z
N MET A 1 -15.18 0.92 -77.10
CA MET A 1 -15.12 2.40 -77.07
C MET A 1 -13.95 2.86 -76.15
N MET A 2 -12.75 2.29 -76.35
CA MET A 2 -11.52 2.59 -75.58
C MET A 2 -10.28 2.65 -76.49
N GLU A 3 -10.45 2.95 -77.79
CA GLU A 3 -9.32 3.07 -78.75
C GLU A 3 -9.16 4.48 -79.34
N ALA A 4 -9.96 5.45 -78.89
CA ALA A 4 -9.90 6.84 -79.38
C ALA A 4 -9.15 7.79 -78.45
N LEU A 5 -8.94 7.44 -77.16
CA LEU A 5 -8.25 8.31 -76.21
C LEU A 5 -6.72 8.18 -76.23
N GLU A 6 -6.16 7.07 -76.71
CA GLU A 6 -4.70 6.84 -76.66
C GLU A 6 -3.91 7.50 -77.80
N ARG A 7 -4.56 8.15 -78.77
CA ARG A 7 -3.87 8.89 -79.85
C ARG A 7 -3.61 10.37 -79.57
N GLY A 8 -3.98 10.87 -78.39
CA GLY A 8 -3.93 12.31 -78.07
C GLY A 8 -2.63 12.83 -77.44
N TRP A 9 -1.69 11.95 -77.07
CA TRP A 9 -0.52 12.32 -76.24
C TRP A 9 0.83 11.95 -76.85
N LEU A 10 0.91 11.72 -78.17
CA LEU A 10 2.15 11.43 -78.88
C LEU A 10 2.60 12.66 -79.67
N TRP A 11 3.28 13.61 -78.99
CA TRP A 11 3.97 14.72 -79.67
C TRP A 11 5.48 14.48 -79.72
N ALA A 12 6.09 14.85 -80.85
CA ALA A 12 7.54 14.96 -80.94
C ALA A 12 8.03 16.15 -80.08
N PRO A 13 9.22 16.08 -79.47
CA PRO A 13 9.74 17.18 -78.66
C PRO A 13 10.01 18.42 -79.55
N GLY A 14 9.32 19.53 -79.29
CA GLY A 14 9.59 20.83 -79.92
C GLY A 14 8.64 21.30 -81.02
N SER A 15 7.44 20.74 -81.16
CA SER A 15 6.43 21.23 -82.12
C SER A 15 5.05 21.42 -81.48
N LEU A 16 5.02 21.86 -80.22
CA LEU A 16 3.77 22.04 -79.49
C LEU A 16 3.18 23.42 -79.83
N SER A 17 2.08 23.43 -80.59
CA SER A 17 1.36 24.68 -80.86
C SER A 17 0.52 25.09 -79.66
N VAL A 18 0.23 26.39 -79.56
CA VAL A 18 -0.76 26.93 -78.63
C VAL A 18 -2.11 26.22 -78.79
N ASP A 19 -2.52 25.90 -80.03
CA ASP A 19 -3.76 25.18 -80.31
C ASP A 19 -3.78 23.74 -79.72
N ASP A 20 -2.61 23.09 -79.66
CA ASP A 20 -2.48 21.75 -79.06
C ASP A 20 -2.62 21.80 -77.54
N VAL A 21 -2.12 22.87 -76.90
CA VAL A 21 -2.30 23.13 -75.46
C VAL A 21 -3.78 23.33 -75.11
N TYR A 22 -4.53 24.05 -75.95
CA TYR A 22 -5.98 24.20 -75.76
C TYR A 22 -6.74 22.88 -75.95
N SER A 23 -6.33 22.02 -76.89
CA SER A 23 -6.90 20.68 -77.06
C SER A 23 -6.66 19.79 -75.83
N MET A 24 -5.44 19.82 -75.28
CA MET A 24 -5.09 19.15 -74.02
C MET A 24 -5.96 19.62 -72.86
N ALA A 25 -6.06 20.94 -72.66
CA ALA A 25 -6.86 21.53 -71.60
C ALA A 25 -8.32 21.07 -71.67
N LYS A 26 -8.88 20.96 -72.88
CA LYS A 26 -10.25 20.48 -73.09
C LYS A 26 -10.42 19.00 -72.71
N SER A 27 -9.47 18.15 -73.09
CA SER A 27 -9.51 16.71 -72.74
C SER A 27 -9.33 16.48 -71.23
N LEU A 28 -8.38 17.16 -70.60
CA LEU A 28 -8.13 17.11 -69.16
C LEU A 28 -9.31 17.66 -68.36
N GLY A 29 -9.88 18.80 -68.78
CA GLY A 29 -11.07 19.38 -68.17
C GLY A 29 -12.27 18.43 -68.21
N SER A 30 -12.45 17.69 -69.29
CA SER A 30 -13.53 16.70 -69.43
C SER A 30 -13.37 15.51 -68.48
N GLU A 31 -12.14 15.03 -68.27
CA GLU A 31 -11.86 13.92 -67.32
C GLU A 31 -11.93 14.38 -65.86
N LEU A 32 -11.42 15.58 -65.54
CA LEU A 32 -11.54 16.17 -64.20
C LEU A 32 -13.00 16.46 -63.83
N GLN A 33 -13.81 16.85 -64.81
CA GLN A 33 -15.25 17.01 -64.62
C GLN A 33 -15.94 15.66 -64.31
N LYS A 34 -15.64 14.59 -65.06
CA LYS A 34 -16.15 13.25 -64.75
C LYS A 34 -15.75 12.78 -63.34
N LEU A 35 -14.51 13.04 -62.92
CA LEU A 35 -14.06 12.74 -61.56
C LEU A 35 -14.80 13.55 -60.50
N THR A 36 -15.07 14.82 -60.78
CA THR A 36 -15.84 15.70 -59.89
C THR A 36 -17.29 15.22 -59.74
N GLU A 37 -17.91 14.76 -60.82
CA GLU A 37 -19.27 14.21 -60.83
C GLU A 37 -19.37 12.87 -60.05
N GLN A 38 -18.31 12.05 -60.07
CA GLN A 38 -18.31 10.74 -59.40
C GLN A 38 -17.89 10.78 -57.93
N TYR A 39 -16.93 11.65 -57.56
CA TYR A 39 -16.30 11.65 -56.23
C TYR A 39 -16.42 12.99 -55.48
N GLY A 40 -17.20 13.93 -56.01
CA GLY A 40 -17.43 15.25 -55.43
C GLY A 40 -16.29 16.25 -55.69
N PRO A 41 -16.55 17.56 -55.50
CA PRO A 41 -15.63 18.65 -55.85
C PRO A 41 -14.38 18.71 -54.95
N GLU A 42 -14.49 18.25 -53.71
CA GLU A 42 -13.36 18.26 -52.75
C GLU A 42 -12.21 17.34 -53.18
N SER A 43 -12.53 16.28 -53.94
CA SER A 43 -11.54 15.30 -54.41
C SER A 43 -10.60 15.86 -55.49
N VAL A 44 -11.03 16.90 -56.22
CA VAL A 44 -10.28 17.48 -57.35
C VAL A 44 -9.79 18.90 -57.05
N SER A 45 -10.35 19.57 -56.04
CA SER A 45 -10.07 20.96 -55.64
C SER A 45 -8.57 21.29 -55.50
N GLY A 46 -7.76 20.37 -54.95
CA GLY A 46 -6.32 20.57 -54.81
C GLY A 46 -5.50 20.38 -56.09
N VAL A 47 -6.02 19.63 -57.07
CA VAL A 47 -5.31 19.24 -58.30
C VAL A 47 -5.59 20.23 -59.44
N VAL A 48 -6.81 20.80 -59.52
CA VAL A 48 -7.17 21.77 -60.58
C VAL A 48 -6.17 22.93 -60.68
N PRO A 49 -5.77 23.62 -59.59
CA PRO A 49 -4.84 24.74 -59.68
C PRO A 49 -3.44 24.33 -60.18
N GLN A 50 -3.01 23.10 -59.87
CA GLN A 50 -1.73 22.57 -60.33
C GLN A 50 -1.76 22.27 -61.83
N VAL A 51 -2.86 21.69 -62.34
CA VAL A 51 -3.06 21.41 -63.76
C VAL A 51 -3.14 22.71 -64.56
N VAL A 52 -3.87 23.72 -64.08
CA VAL A 52 -3.93 25.05 -64.71
C VAL A 52 -2.54 25.66 -64.80
N ARG A 53 -1.75 25.63 -63.71
CA ARG A 53 -0.39 26.16 -63.71
C ARG A 53 0.52 25.46 -64.71
N VAL A 54 0.38 24.14 -64.89
CA VAL A 54 1.15 23.40 -65.91
C VAL A 54 0.72 23.79 -67.32
N LEU A 55 -0.58 23.94 -67.58
CA LEU A 55 -1.10 24.39 -68.89
C LEU A 55 -0.67 25.82 -69.22
N GLU A 56 -0.67 26.73 -68.24
CA GLU A 56 -0.16 28.11 -68.40
C GLU A 56 1.34 28.13 -68.75
N LEU A 57 2.15 27.27 -68.11
CA LEU A 57 3.57 27.14 -68.45
C LEU A 57 3.74 26.63 -69.88
N LEU A 58 2.97 25.60 -70.28
CA LEU A 58 3.02 25.04 -71.64
C LEU A 58 2.57 26.06 -72.69
N GLU A 59 1.53 26.87 -72.42
CA GLU A 59 1.13 27.98 -73.27
C GLU A 59 2.24 29.04 -73.38
N GLY A 60 2.89 29.37 -72.25
CA GLY A 60 4.05 30.25 -72.22
C GLY A 60 5.22 29.74 -73.06
N PHE A 61 5.49 28.43 -73.07
CA PHE A 61 6.52 27.81 -73.91
C PHE A 61 6.13 27.80 -75.39
N ALA A 62 4.90 27.41 -75.72
CA ALA A 62 4.39 27.40 -77.10
C ALA A 62 4.26 28.81 -77.70
N GLY A 63 3.97 29.83 -76.87
CA GLY A 63 3.89 31.23 -77.29
C GLY A 63 5.25 31.91 -77.47
N ARG A 64 6.31 31.42 -76.81
CA ARG A 64 7.66 32.03 -76.86
C ARG A 64 8.41 31.70 -78.15
N GLU A 65 8.10 30.59 -78.81
CA GLU A 65 8.68 30.23 -80.12
C GLU A 65 8.31 31.21 -81.25
N ARG A 66 7.43 32.18 -80.99
CA ARG A 66 7.05 33.24 -81.94
C ARG A 66 7.70 34.61 -81.68
N SER A 67 8.77 34.71 -80.89
CA SER A 67 9.59 35.92 -80.88
C SER A 67 10.41 36.00 -82.18
N PRO A 68 10.41 37.12 -82.93
CA PRO A 68 11.29 37.27 -84.09
C PRO A 68 12.73 37.06 -83.62
N PRO A 69 13.54 36.22 -84.30
CA PRO A 69 14.88 35.90 -83.84
C PRO A 69 15.70 37.18 -83.70
N GLU A 70 16.33 37.37 -82.54
CA GLU A 70 17.10 38.56 -82.10
C GLU A 70 17.99 39.20 -83.18
N HIS A 71 18.40 38.41 -84.18
CA HIS A 71 19.11 38.87 -85.37
C HIS A 71 18.39 39.99 -86.15
N GLU A 72 17.05 40.00 -86.24
CA GLU A 72 16.31 41.02 -87.01
C GLU A 72 16.23 42.35 -86.26
N LEU A 73 16.15 42.29 -84.92
CA LEU A 73 16.21 43.46 -84.04
C LEU A 73 17.63 44.05 -84.01
N LEU A 74 18.66 43.20 -83.99
CA LEU A 74 20.05 43.64 -84.13
C LEU A 74 20.29 44.30 -85.51
N ILE A 75 19.77 43.73 -86.60
CA ILE A 75 19.91 44.34 -87.94
C ILE A 75 19.23 45.70 -87.99
N ARG A 76 18.03 45.84 -87.42
CA ARG A 76 17.29 47.11 -87.37
C ARG A 76 17.97 48.14 -86.47
N ALA A 77 18.57 47.72 -85.34
CA ALA A 77 19.34 48.58 -84.45
C ALA A 77 20.69 49.01 -85.04
N VAL A 78 21.37 48.13 -85.78
CA VAL A 78 22.62 48.46 -86.46
C VAL A 78 22.36 49.42 -87.62
N GLN A 79 21.27 49.25 -88.37
CA GLN A 79 20.87 50.16 -89.46
C GLN A 79 20.50 51.56 -88.95
N SER A 80 19.85 51.68 -87.79
CA SER A 80 19.56 52.99 -87.18
C SER A 80 20.80 53.68 -86.61
N MET A 81 21.77 52.92 -86.08
CA MET A 81 23.04 53.47 -85.59
C MET A 81 23.98 53.96 -86.71
N HIS A 82 23.89 53.39 -87.92
CA HIS A 82 24.71 53.80 -89.06
C HIS A 82 24.23 55.11 -89.73
N LEU A 83 22.97 55.52 -89.52
CA LEU A 83 22.41 56.76 -90.07
C LEU A 83 22.47 57.96 -89.10
N GLY A 84 22.93 57.76 -87.86
CA GLY A 84 22.93 58.77 -86.79
C GLY A 84 24.32 59.12 -86.24
N ARG A 85 25.40 58.96 -87.02
CA ARG A 85 26.77 59.26 -86.56
C ARG A 85 27.24 60.62 -87.06
N GLU A 86 26.90 61.67 -86.31
CA GLU A 86 27.75 62.86 -86.02
C GLU A 86 26.93 63.92 -85.27
N GLU A 87 26.73 63.77 -83.97
CA GLU A 87 26.53 64.92 -83.09
C GLU A 87 27.38 64.70 -81.83
N ARG A 88 28.26 65.66 -81.54
CA ARG A 88 28.79 65.81 -80.18
C ARG A 88 27.58 65.98 -79.27
N PRO A 89 27.50 65.26 -78.14
CA PRO A 89 26.36 65.43 -77.23
C PRO A 89 26.29 66.91 -76.81
N PRO A 90 25.11 67.54 -76.83
CA PRO A 90 24.98 68.90 -76.30
C PRO A 90 25.46 68.89 -74.85
N ALA A 91 26.20 69.92 -74.42
CA ALA A 91 26.76 70.01 -73.06
C ALA A 91 25.72 69.79 -71.94
N ASP A 92 24.45 70.08 -72.23
CA ASP A 92 23.30 69.82 -71.36
C ASP A 92 23.03 68.32 -71.12
N VAL A 93 23.32 67.45 -72.11
CA VAL A 93 23.21 65.98 -71.97
C VAL A 93 24.36 65.40 -71.13
N GLU A 94 25.59 65.90 -71.31
CA GLU A 94 26.73 65.50 -70.48
C GLU A 94 26.53 65.92 -69.01
N GLN A 95 26.03 67.14 -68.77
CA GLN A 95 25.70 67.60 -67.43
C GLN A 95 24.60 66.74 -66.79
N LYS A 96 23.51 66.45 -67.53
CA LYS A 96 22.42 65.58 -67.04
C LYS A 96 22.90 64.15 -66.76
N LEU A 97 23.84 63.61 -67.54
CA LEU A 97 24.44 62.30 -67.29
C LEU A 97 25.25 62.29 -66.00
N LEU A 98 26.08 63.33 -65.76
CA LEU A 98 26.85 63.46 -64.52
C LEU A 98 25.92 63.61 -63.30
N GLU A 99 24.83 64.38 -63.43
CA GLU A 99 23.80 64.49 -62.38
C GLU A 99 23.08 63.17 -62.13
N ALA A 100 22.77 62.39 -63.17
CA ALA A 100 22.17 61.07 -63.04
C ALA A 100 23.13 60.07 -62.36
N GLN A 101 24.42 60.09 -62.71
CA GLN A 101 25.45 59.27 -62.06
C GLN A 101 25.62 59.61 -60.58
N ARG A 102 25.57 60.89 -60.21
CA ARG A 102 25.60 61.31 -58.79
C ARG A 102 24.38 60.78 -58.04
N LYS A 103 23.18 60.94 -58.60
CA LYS A 103 21.94 60.41 -58.01
C LYS A 103 21.96 58.90 -57.89
N GLU A 104 22.48 58.19 -58.90
CA GLU A 104 22.66 56.75 -58.86
C GLU A 104 23.61 56.34 -57.73
N HIS A 105 24.74 57.03 -57.58
CA HIS A 105 25.67 56.78 -56.49
C HIS A 105 25.06 57.05 -55.11
N ASP A 106 24.29 58.13 -54.96
CA ASP A 106 23.58 58.45 -53.72
C ASP A 106 22.53 57.38 -53.38
N LEU A 107 21.77 56.91 -54.38
CA LEU A 107 20.82 55.81 -54.21
C LEU A 107 21.53 54.48 -53.88
N GLN A 108 22.67 54.20 -54.50
CA GLN A 108 23.50 53.03 -54.18
C GLN A 108 24.00 53.08 -52.73
N ASN A 109 24.44 54.25 -52.26
CA ASN A 109 24.86 54.45 -50.86
C ASN A 109 23.69 54.33 -49.88
N GLN A 110 22.50 54.82 -50.23
CA GLN A 110 21.30 54.63 -49.42
C GLN A 110 20.87 53.16 -49.37
N LEU A 111 20.92 52.45 -50.50
CA LEU A 111 20.64 51.02 -50.56
C LEU A 111 21.66 50.24 -49.72
N SER A 112 22.96 50.55 -49.80
CA SER A 112 23.97 49.87 -48.98
C SER A 112 23.72 50.10 -47.49
N GLN A 113 23.44 51.34 -47.07
CA GLN A 113 23.08 51.66 -45.68
C GLN A 113 21.84 50.91 -45.22
N LEU A 114 20.75 50.91 -46.00
CA LEU A 114 19.54 50.17 -45.68
C LEU A 114 19.77 48.66 -45.66
N THR A 115 20.66 48.11 -46.50
CA THR A 115 21.01 46.69 -46.45
C THR A 115 21.80 46.34 -45.20
N GLU A 116 22.74 47.18 -44.78
CA GLU A 116 23.48 47.00 -43.52
C GLU A 116 22.56 47.12 -42.30
N GLU A 117 21.64 48.09 -42.30
CA GLU A 117 20.64 48.26 -41.24
C GLU A 117 19.70 47.06 -41.18
N ASN A 118 19.19 46.58 -42.32
CA ASN A 118 18.38 45.36 -42.36
C ASN A 118 19.15 44.13 -41.86
N GLN A 119 20.43 44.00 -42.21
CA GLN A 119 21.27 42.92 -41.68
C GLN A 119 21.43 43.02 -40.16
N LYS A 120 21.70 44.21 -39.62
CA LYS A 120 21.80 44.46 -38.17
C LYS A 120 20.48 44.13 -37.46
N LEU A 121 19.34 44.57 -38.01
CA LEU A 121 18.02 44.28 -37.46
C LEU A 121 17.70 42.78 -37.51
N LEU A 122 18.08 42.08 -38.58
CA LEU A 122 17.93 40.63 -38.67
C LEU A 122 18.76 39.92 -37.59
N VAL A 123 20.02 40.33 -37.39
CA VAL A 123 20.87 39.78 -36.32
C VAL A 123 20.22 40.00 -34.95
N GLN A 124 19.81 41.23 -34.63
CA GLN A 124 19.12 41.54 -33.37
C GLN A 124 17.82 40.74 -33.19
N LEU A 125 17.05 40.54 -34.25
CA LEU A 125 15.84 39.73 -34.21
C LEU A 125 16.16 38.25 -33.95
N THR A 126 17.24 37.72 -34.53
CA THR A 126 17.67 36.33 -34.25
C THR A 126 18.20 36.17 -32.83
N GLU A 127 18.96 37.15 -32.32
CA GLU A 127 19.47 37.14 -30.95
C GLU A 127 18.33 37.21 -29.94
N THR A 128 17.39 38.15 -30.11
CA THR A 128 16.22 38.27 -29.22
C THR A 128 15.34 37.01 -29.25
N LYS A 129 15.14 36.39 -30.42
CA LYS A 129 14.47 35.08 -30.52
C LYS A 129 15.19 34.00 -29.73
N SER A 130 16.51 33.88 -29.91
CA SER A 130 17.31 32.86 -29.21
C SER A 130 17.35 33.07 -27.69
N GLN A 131 17.40 34.32 -27.23
CA GLN A 131 17.31 34.67 -25.82
C GLN A 131 15.95 34.31 -25.22
N GLY A 132 14.86 34.60 -25.94
CA GLY A 132 13.51 34.18 -25.56
C GLY A 132 13.37 32.65 -25.47
N GLU A 133 13.94 31.91 -26.43
CA GLU A 133 13.98 30.44 -26.39
C GLU A 133 14.81 29.91 -25.21
N CYS A 134 15.94 30.54 -24.89
CA CYS A 134 16.78 30.19 -23.75
C CYS A 134 16.03 30.40 -22.42
N ALA A 135 15.42 31.57 -22.23
CA ALA A 135 14.60 31.87 -21.05
C ALA A 135 13.43 30.89 -20.91
N ALA A 136 12.76 30.54 -22.01
CA ALA A 136 11.69 29.55 -21.99
C ALA A 136 12.19 28.14 -21.63
N ARG A 137 13.44 27.77 -21.96
CA ARG A 137 14.04 26.49 -21.54
C ARG A 137 14.32 26.50 -20.03
N GLU A 138 14.92 27.58 -19.52
CA GLU A 138 15.18 27.74 -18.10
C GLU A 138 13.90 27.70 -17.25
N GLU A 139 12.82 28.32 -17.72
CA GLU A 139 11.51 28.27 -17.07
C GLU A 139 10.95 26.83 -17.03
N ARG A 140 11.06 26.09 -18.14
CA ARG A 140 10.64 24.67 -18.18
C ARG A 140 11.46 23.82 -17.22
N ASP A 141 12.77 24.02 -17.15
CA ASP A 141 13.65 23.29 -16.22
C ASP A 141 13.31 23.60 -14.77
N LEU A 142 13.03 24.87 -14.46
CA LEU A 142 12.57 25.29 -13.14
C LEU A 142 11.22 24.65 -12.80
N MET A 143 10.28 24.62 -13.75
CA MET A 143 8.98 24.00 -13.58
C MET A 143 9.08 22.49 -13.32
N LEU A 144 9.98 21.79 -14.03
CA LEU A 144 10.24 20.37 -13.78
C LEU A 144 10.83 20.14 -12.39
N LYS A 145 11.78 20.97 -11.95
CA LYS A 145 12.34 20.91 -10.58
C LYS A 145 11.26 21.16 -9.53
N LEU A 146 10.42 22.18 -9.72
CA LEU A 146 9.29 22.47 -8.83
C LEU A 146 8.29 21.31 -8.80
N LYS A 147 7.97 20.71 -9.95
CA LYS A 147 7.10 19.53 -10.03
C LYS A 147 7.65 18.38 -9.19
N VAL A 148 8.94 18.07 -9.31
CA VAL A 148 9.58 17.01 -8.51
C VAL A 148 9.47 17.29 -7.00
N VAL A 149 9.70 18.54 -6.58
CA VAL A 149 9.57 18.92 -5.16
C VAL A 149 8.11 18.80 -4.71
N VAL A 150 7.15 19.27 -5.49
CA VAL A 150 5.71 19.16 -5.18
C VAL A 150 5.27 17.70 -5.12
N ASP A 151 5.71 16.85 -6.05
CA ASP A 151 5.38 15.43 -6.05
C ASP A 151 5.98 14.73 -4.82
N ARG A 152 7.23 15.05 -4.45
CA ARG A 152 7.85 14.59 -3.19
C ARG A 152 7.06 15.04 -1.96
N GLN A 153 6.65 16.30 -1.90
CA GLN A 153 5.83 16.81 -0.78
C GLN A 153 4.47 16.12 -0.71
N ARG A 154 3.85 15.81 -1.86
CA ARG A 154 2.60 15.03 -1.90
C ARG A 154 2.81 13.61 -1.36
N ASP A 155 3.90 12.96 -1.73
CA ASP A 155 4.25 11.63 -1.20
C ASP A 155 4.53 11.66 0.30
N GLU A 156 5.23 12.69 0.78
CA GLU A 156 5.48 12.89 2.20
C GLU A 156 4.17 13.12 2.98
N ILE A 157 3.27 13.96 2.47
CA ILE A 157 1.93 14.16 3.06
C ILE A 157 1.14 12.85 3.08
N ARG A 158 1.18 12.06 2.01
CA ARG A 158 0.52 10.73 1.97
C ARG A 158 1.10 9.78 3.02
N SER A 159 2.42 9.71 3.12
CA SER A 159 3.11 8.89 4.13
C SER A 159 2.74 9.31 5.55
N LEU A 160 2.84 10.59 5.86
CA LEU A 160 2.47 11.14 7.19
C LEU A 160 1.00 10.92 7.51
N THR A 161 0.11 11.04 6.52
CA THR A 161 -1.33 10.76 6.70
C THR A 161 -1.54 9.29 7.08
N HIS A 162 -0.85 8.34 6.43
CA HIS A 162 -0.92 6.94 6.79
C HIS A 162 -0.34 6.65 8.18
N GLU A 163 0.77 7.30 8.56
CA GLU A 163 1.34 7.18 9.90
C GLU A 163 0.38 7.69 10.99
N ILE A 164 -0.25 8.85 10.77
CA ILE A 164 -1.26 9.41 11.67
C ILE A 164 -2.45 8.46 11.80
N GLN A 165 -2.95 7.93 10.69
CA GLN A 165 -4.03 6.94 10.72
C GLN A 165 -3.65 5.69 11.52
N GLN A 166 -2.41 5.20 11.39
CA GLN A 166 -1.95 4.06 12.16
C GLN A 166 -1.89 4.37 13.66
N LYS A 167 -1.31 5.52 14.03
CA LYS A 167 -1.29 5.97 15.43
C LYS A 167 -2.71 6.15 15.99
N ASN A 168 -3.65 6.66 15.20
CA ASN A 168 -5.05 6.79 15.62
C ASN A 168 -5.67 5.42 15.92
N ARG A 169 -5.46 4.41 15.06
CA ARG A 169 -5.94 3.04 15.33
C ARG A 169 -5.34 2.46 16.62
N ASP A 170 -4.05 2.72 16.86
CA ASP A 170 -3.38 2.26 18.09
C ASP A 170 -3.96 2.98 19.32
N THR A 171 -4.22 4.29 19.23
CA THR A 171 -4.87 5.04 20.32
C THR A 171 -6.30 4.57 20.58
N GLU A 172 -7.09 4.28 19.54
CA GLU A 172 -8.45 3.74 19.65
C GLU A 172 -8.42 2.37 20.35
N ALA A 173 -7.50 1.48 19.94
CA ALA A 173 -7.33 0.17 20.57
C ALA A 173 -6.95 0.27 22.06
N LEU A 174 -6.04 1.18 22.42
CA LEU A 174 -5.68 1.43 23.81
C LEU A 174 -6.85 2.02 24.62
N GLN A 175 -7.65 2.90 24.00
CA GLN A 175 -8.83 3.50 24.64
C GLN A 175 -9.94 2.46 24.87
N GLU A 176 -10.12 1.51 23.95
CA GLU A 176 -11.00 0.36 24.16
C GLU A 176 -10.51 -0.54 25.31
N GLN A 177 -9.20 -0.82 25.38
CA GLN A 177 -8.64 -1.60 26.49
C GLN A 177 -8.85 -0.91 27.83
N LEU A 178 -8.61 0.41 27.90
CA LEU A 178 -8.87 1.20 29.10
C LEU A 178 -10.35 1.10 29.51
N THR A 179 -11.27 1.25 28.57
CA THR A 179 -12.70 1.14 28.82
C THR A 179 -13.07 -0.25 29.35
N ARG A 180 -12.51 -1.33 28.79
CA ARG A 180 -12.69 -2.69 29.29
C ARG A 180 -12.17 -2.85 30.73
N PHE A 181 -10.99 -2.30 31.05
CA PHE A 181 -10.45 -2.33 32.41
C PHE A 181 -11.29 -1.52 33.40
N MET A 182 -11.80 -0.36 33.01
CA MET A 182 -12.71 0.43 33.83
C MET A 182 -13.97 -0.36 34.17
N ASN A 183 -14.61 -0.99 33.17
CA ASN A 183 -15.79 -1.82 33.38
C ASN A 183 -15.51 -3.00 34.33
N MET A 184 -14.37 -3.67 34.16
CA MET A 184 -13.93 -4.75 35.04
C MET A 184 -13.69 -4.25 36.48
N ASN A 185 -13.05 -3.09 36.64
CA ASN A 185 -12.78 -2.49 37.94
C ASN A 185 -14.09 -2.14 38.68
N GLU A 186 -15.04 -1.53 37.97
CA GLU A 186 -16.38 -1.29 38.49
C GLU A 186 -17.10 -2.57 38.88
N GLU A 187 -16.98 -3.63 38.08
CA GLU A 187 -17.56 -4.94 38.40
C GLU A 187 -16.93 -5.55 39.65
N LEU A 188 -15.61 -5.47 39.80
CA LEU A 188 -14.91 -5.91 41.00
C LEU A 188 -15.34 -5.10 42.23
N ARG A 189 -15.45 -3.77 42.12
CA ARG A 189 -15.98 -2.92 43.20
C ARG A 189 -17.40 -3.32 43.59
N ARG A 190 -18.27 -3.59 42.61
CA ARG A 190 -19.63 -4.10 42.85
C ARG A 190 -19.61 -5.47 43.54
N LYS A 191 -18.79 -6.41 43.10
CA LYS A 191 -18.62 -7.74 43.73
C LYS A 191 -18.14 -7.61 45.18
N VAL A 192 -17.14 -6.77 45.44
CA VAL A 192 -16.64 -6.49 46.80
C VAL A 192 -17.75 -5.90 47.67
N ALA A 193 -18.54 -4.95 47.17
CA ALA A 193 -19.65 -4.37 47.91
C ALA A 193 -20.73 -5.42 48.27
N VAL A 194 -21.06 -6.33 47.35
CA VAL A 194 -22.01 -7.43 47.60
C VAL A 194 -21.46 -8.40 48.65
N VAL A 195 -20.21 -8.84 48.52
CA VAL A 195 -19.59 -9.75 49.51
C VAL A 195 -19.48 -9.08 50.88
N HIS A 196 -19.17 -7.78 50.93
CA HIS A 196 -19.11 -7.02 52.17
C HIS A 196 -20.49 -6.95 52.87
N THR A 197 -21.56 -6.67 52.12
CA THR A 197 -22.92 -6.64 52.69
C THR A 197 -23.37 -8.03 53.15
N GLN A 198 -23.05 -9.09 52.39
CA GLN A 198 -23.30 -10.47 52.80
C GLN A 198 -22.57 -10.82 54.10
N LEU A 199 -21.27 -10.51 54.20
CA LEU A 199 -20.46 -10.74 55.40
C LEU A 199 -21.05 -10.00 56.61
N LYS A 200 -21.40 -8.73 56.46
CA LYS A 200 -22.01 -7.94 57.53
C LYS A 200 -23.33 -8.56 58.01
N SER A 201 -24.19 -9.00 57.09
CA SER A 201 -25.45 -9.67 57.45
C SER A 201 -25.22 -11.02 58.14
N SER A 202 -24.21 -11.79 57.73
CA SER A 202 -23.86 -13.07 58.37
C SER A 202 -23.30 -12.86 59.77
N LEU A 203 -22.48 -11.81 59.97
CA LEU A 203 -21.97 -11.44 61.27
C LEU A 203 -23.11 -11.02 62.20
N GLN A 204 -24.05 -10.21 61.71
CA GLN A 204 -25.22 -9.80 62.49
C GLN A 204 -26.07 -11.00 62.93
N ARG A 205 -26.39 -11.93 62.01
CA ARG A 205 -27.12 -13.16 62.37
C ARG A 205 -26.35 -14.02 63.38
N LYS A 206 -25.02 -14.13 63.24
CA LYS A 206 -24.18 -14.84 64.22
C LYS A 206 -24.29 -14.20 65.59
N THR A 207 -24.19 -12.87 65.69
CA THR A 207 -24.33 -12.17 66.98
C THR A 207 -25.73 -12.33 67.57
N GLU A 208 -26.77 -12.33 66.75
CA GLU A 208 -28.15 -12.59 67.20
C GLU A 208 -28.30 -14.01 67.79
N VAL A 209 -27.74 -15.03 67.12
CA VAL A 209 -27.73 -16.41 67.62
C VAL A 209 -26.89 -16.56 68.88
N GLU A 210 -25.72 -15.93 68.96
CA GLU A 210 -24.87 -15.94 70.17
C GLU A 210 -25.60 -15.31 71.36
N ASN A 211 -26.33 -14.20 71.15
CA ASN A 211 -27.15 -13.57 72.19
C ASN A 211 -28.28 -14.49 72.65
N LEU A 212 -28.99 -15.15 71.73
CA LEU A 212 -30.06 -16.12 72.07
C LEU A 212 -29.51 -17.32 72.85
N LEU A 213 -28.34 -17.84 72.46
CA LEU A 213 -27.69 -18.93 73.18
C LEU A 213 -27.26 -18.50 74.59
N GLN A 214 -26.73 -17.28 74.76
CA GLN A 214 -26.41 -16.74 76.08
C GLN A 214 -27.65 -16.56 76.96
N GLU A 215 -28.77 -16.10 76.40
CA GLU A 215 -30.04 -15.99 77.12
C GLU A 215 -30.54 -17.36 77.58
N LYS A 216 -30.53 -18.37 76.69
CA LYS A 216 -30.90 -19.75 77.04
C LYS A 216 -29.97 -20.36 78.10
N HIS A 217 -28.68 -20.05 78.06
CA HIS A 217 -27.74 -20.51 79.08
C HIS A 217 -28.05 -19.89 80.45
N LYS A 218 -28.33 -18.57 80.50
CA LYS A 218 -28.76 -17.89 81.74
C LYS A 218 -30.07 -18.45 82.29
N GLU A 219 -31.03 -18.76 81.42
CA GLU A 219 -32.28 -19.42 81.82
C GLU A 219 -32.01 -20.81 82.42
N LEU A 220 -31.17 -21.61 81.77
CA LEU A 220 -30.78 -22.93 82.27
C LEU A 220 -30.10 -22.82 83.64
N ASP A 221 -29.11 -21.93 83.80
CA ASP A 221 -28.43 -21.71 85.08
C ASP A 221 -29.41 -21.27 86.17
N ALA A 222 -30.36 -20.38 85.85
CA ALA A 222 -31.40 -19.97 86.78
C ALA A 222 -32.33 -21.14 87.17
N THR A 223 -32.69 -22.02 86.23
CA THR A 223 -33.46 -23.23 86.56
C THR A 223 -32.65 -24.19 87.43
N LEU A 224 -31.36 -24.39 87.14
CA LEU A 224 -30.47 -25.26 87.91
C LEU A 224 -30.33 -24.75 89.36
N GLN A 225 -30.17 -23.43 89.54
CA GLN A 225 -30.17 -22.80 90.86
C GLN A 225 -31.49 -23.02 91.59
N ARG A 226 -32.65 -22.87 90.94
CA ARG A 226 -33.96 -23.15 91.54
C ARG A 226 -34.09 -24.62 91.97
N PHE A 227 -33.61 -25.57 91.16
CA PHE A 227 -33.56 -26.99 91.54
C PHE A 227 -32.65 -27.22 92.76
N SER A 228 -31.47 -26.58 92.81
CA SER A 228 -30.56 -26.70 93.96
C SER A 228 -31.15 -26.15 95.27
N VAL A 229 -31.93 -25.05 95.20
CA VAL A 229 -32.62 -24.47 96.35
C VAL A 229 -33.83 -25.33 96.77
N ALA A 230 -34.52 -25.96 95.82
CA ALA A 230 -35.60 -26.90 96.10
C ALA A 230 -35.10 -28.24 96.70
N GLN A 231 -33.83 -28.59 96.52
CA GLN A 231 -33.18 -29.78 97.08
C GLN A 231 -32.59 -29.54 98.50
N GLY A 232 -32.98 -28.45 99.18
CA GLY A 232 -32.66 -28.16 100.58
C GLY A 232 -33.37 -29.06 101.61
N VAL A 233 -33.53 -30.36 101.32
CA VAL A 233 -33.86 -31.39 102.30
C VAL A 233 -32.71 -32.40 102.28
N PRO A 234 -32.03 -32.66 103.41
CA PRO A 234 -30.86 -33.53 103.41
C PRO A 234 -31.32 -34.97 103.44
N ASP A 235 -31.04 -35.73 102.37
CA ASP A 235 -30.97 -37.19 102.47
C ASP A 235 -29.58 -37.67 102.06
N LYS A 236 -28.94 -38.32 103.03
CA LYS A 236 -27.76 -39.15 102.81
C LYS A 236 -28.15 -40.25 101.83
N ASN A 237 -27.26 -40.52 100.87
CA ASN A 237 -26.89 -41.83 100.34
C ASN A 237 -26.99 -41.95 98.80
N MET A 238 -25.92 -42.55 98.26
CA MET A 238 -25.72 -43.13 96.92
C MET A 238 -25.43 -42.21 95.72
N ASN A 239 -24.15 -42.24 95.35
CA ASN A 239 -23.62 -42.64 94.05
C ASN A 239 -24.41 -42.22 92.80
N THR A 240 -23.88 -41.26 92.03
CA THR A 240 -23.58 -41.46 90.59
C THR A 240 -22.77 -40.29 90.03
N SER A 241 -21.54 -40.60 89.60
CA SER A 241 -20.81 -40.03 88.45
C SER A 241 -20.62 -38.51 88.35
N GLU A 242 -19.58 -38.02 89.02
CA GLU A 242 -18.77 -36.90 88.51
C GLU A 242 -18.00 -37.36 87.27
N CYS A 243 -18.28 -36.78 86.10
CA CYS A 243 -17.39 -36.87 84.94
C CYS A 243 -16.32 -35.78 85.06
N LYS A 244 -15.31 -36.03 85.90
CA LYS A 244 -14.04 -35.29 85.90
C LYS A 244 -13.07 -36.07 85.02
N SER A 245 -12.81 -35.56 83.82
CA SER A 245 -11.82 -36.11 82.90
C SER A 245 -10.44 -36.10 83.57
N LEU A 246 -9.88 -37.28 83.80
CA LEU A 246 -8.49 -37.48 84.20
C LEU A 246 -7.55 -37.00 83.09
N GLU A 247 -6.74 -36.01 83.40
CA GLU A 247 -5.36 -35.96 82.92
C GLU A 247 -4.60 -37.04 83.71
N GLN A 248 -4.20 -38.14 83.06
CA GLN A 248 -3.19 -39.03 83.63
C GLN A 248 -2.24 -39.54 82.55
N ASP A 249 -1.02 -39.03 82.69
CA ASP A 249 0.26 -39.62 82.32
C ASP A 249 0.28 -41.15 82.48
N GLY A 250 0.84 -41.84 81.49
CA GLY A 250 0.74 -43.28 81.35
C GLY A 250 1.59 -43.83 80.21
N SER A 251 2.90 -43.73 80.39
CA SER A 251 3.94 -44.52 79.69
C SER A 251 3.48 -45.94 79.31
N ASN A 252 3.47 -46.25 78.00
CA ASN A 252 3.72 -47.61 77.56
C ASN A 252 4.55 -47.62 76.26
N LYS A 253 5.71 -48.28 76.36
CA LYS A 253 6.68 -48.50 75.29
C LYS A 253 6.11 -49.44 74.22
N MET A 254 6.24 -49.05 72.95
CA MET A 254 6.24 -49.96 71.79
C MET A 254 7.56 -49.74 71.00
N PRO A 255 8.12 -50.78 70.35
CA PRO A 255 9.47 -50.76 69.79
C PRO A 255 9.56 -50.00 68.45
N PRO A 256 10.77 -49.66 67.99
CA PRO A 256 11.02 -48.48 67.18
C PRO A 256 10.89 -48.78 65.69
N ASN A 257 9.69 -48.70 65.14
CA ASN A 257 9.54 -48.37 63.72
C ASN A 257 8.13 -47.85 63.41
N GLN A 258 7.82 -46.63 63.83
CA GLN A 258 6.76 -45.87 63.17
C GLN A 258 7.05 -44.39 63.32
N LEU A 259 7.38 -43.76 62.19
CA LEU A 259 7.47 -42.31 62.06
C LEU A 259 6.07 -41.73 62.28
N CYS A 260 5.70 -41.47 63.54
CA CYS A 260 4.46 -40.82 63.90
C CYS A 260 4.64 -39.31 63.69
N PHE A 261 4.10 -38.77 62.60
CA PHE A 261 3.99 -37.32 62.45
C PHE A 261 3.12 -36.74 63.58
N SER A 262 3.54 -35.63 64.19
CA SER A 262 2.70 -34.91 65.14
C SER A 262 1.45 -34.37 64.42
N LYS A 263 0.38 -34.12 65.17
CA LYS A 263 -0.85 -33.54 64.61
C LYS A 263 -0.58 -32.20 63.91
N GLU A 264 0.36 -31.43 64.44
CA GLU A 264 0.86 -30.18 63.87
C GLU A 264 1.61 -30.43 62.56
N ASP A 265 2.45 -31.46 62.50
CA ASP A 265 3.19 -31.83 61.28
C ASP A 265 2.22 -32.25 60.17
N VAL A 266 1.19 -33.05 60.50
CA VAL A 266 0.16 -33.44 59.53
C VAL A 266 -0.60 -32.21 59.02
N LYS A 267 -0.91 -31.25 59.89
CA LYS A 267 -1.57 -30.00 59.49
C LYS A 267 -0.67 -29.18 58.56
N HIS A 268 0.62 -29.09 58.88
CA HIS A 268 1.61 -28.40 58.05
C HIS A 268 1.75 -29.06 56.68
N ILE A 269 1.92 -30.38 56.63
CA ILE A 269 2.01 -31.16 55.39
C ILE A 269 0.76 -30.97 54.53
N VAL A 270 -0.43 -30.95 55.14
CA VAL A 270 -1.68 -30.71 54.41
C VAL A 270 -1.73 -29.29 53.83
N GLN A 271 -1.23 -28.29 54.57
CA GLN A 271 -1.16 -26.92 54.10
C GLN A 271 -0.17 -26.78 52.94
N GLU A 272 1.06 -27.29 53.10
CA GLU A 272 2.07 -27.31 52.04
C GLU A 272 1.56 -28.05 50.79
N ARG A 273 0.89 -29.19 50.97
CA ARG A 273 0.28 -29.93 49.86
C ARG A 273 -0.78 -29.08 49.15
N ASN A 274 -1.60 -28.32 49.89
CA ASN A 274 -2.61 -27.46 49.28
C ASN A 274 -1.97 -26.30 48.51
N GLU A 275 -0.91 -25.69 49.05
CA GLU A 275 -0.14 -24.62 48.40
C GLU A 275 0.58 -25.14 47.14
N LEU A 276 1.18 -26.33 47.21
CA LEU A 276 1.77 -26.99 46.05
C LEU A 276 0.72 -27.36 45.01
N LYS A 277 -0.49 -27.75 45.43
CA LYS A 277 -1.60 -28.03 44.51
C LYS A 277 -2.06 -26.77 43.78
N THR A 278 -2.13 -25.62 44.47
CA THR A 278 -2.45 -24.34 43.83
C THR A 278 -1.33 -23.90 42.88
N ASN A 279 -0.07 -24.01 43.28
CA ASN A 279 1.07 -23.66 42.43
C ASN A 279 1.16 -24.57 41.20
N LEU A 280 0.94 -25.87 41.36
CA LEU A 280 0.90 -26.82 40.24
C LEU A 280 -0.25 -26.53 39.29
N PHE A 281 -1.40 -26.09 39.81
CA PHE A 281 -2.52 -25.65 38.96
C PHE A 281 -2.14 -24.42 38.13
N LEU A 282 -1.56 -23.39 38.74
CA LEU A 282 -1.11 -22.18 38.06
C LEU A 282 -0.06 -22.48 36.98
N VAL A 283 0.97 -23.25 37.32
CA VAL A 283 2.00 -23.66 36.36
C VAL A 283 1.41 -24.49 35.22
N ASN A 284 0.43 -25.36 35.50
CA ASN A 284 -0.24 -26.13 34.46
C ASN A 284 -1.08 -25.23 33.51
N GLU A 285 -1.70 -24.18 34.05
CA GLU A 285 -2.40 -23.17 33.24
C GLU A 285 -1.43 -22.37 32.37
N GLU A 286 -0.31 -21.90 32.92
CA GLU A 286 0.75 -21.23 32.15
C GLU A 286 1.30 -22.13 31.05
N LEU A 287 1.55 -23.40 31.35
CA LEU A 287 1.98 -24.37 30.34
C LEU A 287 0.93 -24.53 29.24
N LYS A 288 -0.36 -24.63 29.57
CA LYS A 288 -1.43 -24.68 28.57
C LYS A 288 -1.49 -23.41 27.73
N TYR A 289 -1.29 -22.24 28.35
CA TYR A 289 -1.20 -20.97 27.65
C TYR A 289 -0.05 -20.99 26.63
N TYR A 290 1.17 -21.36 27.02
CA TYR A 290 2.29 -21.43 26.08
C TYR A 290 2.07 -22.47 24.96
N HIS A 291 1.41 -23.60 25.25
CA HIS A 291 1.08 -24.58 24.22
C HIS A 291 0.09 -24.03 23.19
N ARG A 292 -0.93 -23.28 23.62
CA ARG A 292 -1.93 -22.70 22.72
C ARG A 292 -1.42 -21.46 21.98
N GLU A 293 -0.76 -20.57 22.70
CA GLU A 293 -0.48 -19.22 22.21
C GLU A 293 0.91 -19.06 21.60
N LEU A 294 1.88 -19.85 22.05
CA LEU A 294 3.29 -19.72 21.63
C LEU A 294 3.76 -20.87 20.74
N LEU A 295 3.16 -22.06 20.88
CA LEU A 295 3.54 -23.25 20.10
C LEU A 295 2.58 -23.55 18.94
N ASN A 296 1.36 -23.00 18.95
CA ASN A 296 0.37 -23.15 17.88
C ASN A 296 0.09 -21.85 17.10
N ASP A 297 0.88 -20.79 17.31
CA ASP A 297 0.80 -19.55 16.54
C ASP A 297 1.37 -19.76 15.13
N GLU A 298 0.56 -19.54 14.09
CA GLU A 298 0.91 -19.70 12.67
C GLU A 298 2.04 -18.78 12.20
N ARG A 299 2.40 -17.78 13.00
CA ARG A 299 3.44 -16.78 12.69
C ARG A 299 4.86 -17.28 12.97
N ILE A 300 5.02 -18.40 13.69
CA ILE A 300 6.34 -18.92 14.06
C ILE A 300 6.78 -19.96 13.01
N PRO A 301 7.94 -19.78 12.34
CA PRO A 301 8.43 -20.72 11.34
C PRO A 301 8.51 -22.15 11.90
N ASN A 302 7.90 -23.12 11.17
CA ASN A 302 7.82 -24.53 11.57
C ASN A 302 9.17 -25.15 11.99
N LEU A 303 10.27 -24.66 11.42
CA LEU A 303 11.63 -25.10 11.76
C LEU A 303 12.02 -24.76 13.21
N LEU A 304 11.70 -23.54 13.68
CA LEU A 304 11.97 -23.12 15.05
C LEU A 304 11.11 -23.91 16.04
N LEU A 305 9.84 -24.13 15.68
CA LEU A 305 8.92 -24.94 16.48
C LEU A 305 9.39 -26.40 16.63
N CYS A 306 9.90 -27.00 15.56
CA CYS A 306 10.52 -28.34 15.59
C CYS A 306 11.79 -28.39 16.45
N GLY A 307 12.62 -27.35 16.39
CA GLY A 307 13.80 -27.21 17.25
C GLY A 307 13.43 -27.13 18.73
N ILE A 308 12.47 -26.27 19.08
CA ILE A 308 11.96 -26.11 20.45
C ILE A 308 11.32 -27.41 20.95
N LYS A 309 10.47 -28.06 20.16
CA LYS A 309 9.85 -29.35 20.51
C LYS A 309 10.90 -30.43 20.78
N SER A 310 11.95 -30.50 19.96
CA SER A 310 13.06 -31.46 20.15
C SER A 310 13.86 -31.16 21.41
N ALA A 311 14.13 -29.88 21.71
CA ALA A 311 14.79 -29.48 22.95
C ALA A 311 13.96 -29.83 24.19
N ILE A 312 12.64 -29.59 24.16
CA ILE A 312 11.73 -29.96 25.25
C ILE A 312 11.73 -31.47 25.48
N ARG A 313 11.70 -32.29 24.42
CA ARG A 313 11.78 -33.76 24.55
C ARG A 313 13.09 -34.20 25.21
N LYS A 314 14.22 -33.60 24.83
CA LYS A 314 15.54 -33.85 25.46
C LYS A 314 15.51 -33.47 26.95
N GLN A 315 14.96 -32.30 27.30
CA GLN A 315 14.83 -31.88 28.70
C GLN A 315 13.90 -32.78 29.51
N ARG A 316 12.78 -33.23 28.94
CA ARG A 316 11.90 -34.21 29.61
C ARG A 316 12.60 -35.54 29.86
N LYS A 317 13.39 -36.04 28.91
CA LYS A 317 14.20 -37.26 29.07
C LYS A 317 15.23 -37.07 30.20
N LYS A 318 15.89 -35.91 30.25
CA LYS A 318 16.81 -35.50 31.32
C LYS A 318 16.17 -35.45 32.70
N ILE A 319 15.01 -34.78 32.81
CA ILE A 319 14.25 -34.70 34.07
C ILE A 319 13.81 -36.09 34.50
N LYS A 320 13.30 -36.92 33.58
CA LYS A 320 12.89 -38.30 33.86
C LYS A 320 14.06 -39.16 34.35
N ALA A 321 15.23 -39.05 33.71
CA ALA A 321 16.44 -39.75 34.14
C ALA A 321 16.86 -39.31 35.56
N LYS A 322 16.85 -38.01 35.84
CA LYS A 322 17.11 -37.46 37.19
C LYS A 322 16.11 -37.95 38.24
N MET A 323 14.82 -37.96 37.90
CA MET A 323 13.77 -38.43 38.80
C MET A 323 13.84 -39.93 39.10
N LEU A 324 14.29 -40.73 38.12
CA LEU A 324 14.43 -42.19 38.26
C LEU A 324 15.82 -42.61 38.75
N GLY A 325 16.75 -41.66 38.94
CA GLY A 325 18.12 -41.95 39.39
C GLY A 325 19.00 -42.68 38.37
N VAL A 326 18.68 -42.61 37.07
CA VAL A 326 19.44 -43.30 36.00
C VAL A 326 20.40 -42.32 35.32
N VAL A 327 21.66 -42.75 35.08
CA VAL A 327 22.70 -41.94 34.43
C VAL A 327 22.37 -41.71 32.94
N GLU A 328 22.55 -40.48 32.47
CA GLU A 328 22.27 -40.08 31.08
C GLU A 328 23.25 -40.75 30.09
N SER A 329 22.74 -41.55 29.13
CA SER A 329 23.52 -42.00 27.97
C SER A 329 23.37 -40.99 26.82
N PRO A 330 24.48 -40.56 26.16
CA PRO A 330 24.47 -39.40 25.26
C PRO A 330 24.06 -39.69 23.81
N ASP A 331 23.73 -40.92 23.42
CA ASP A 331 23.32 -41.20 22.03
C ASP A 331 22.22 -42.26 21.98
N SER A 332 21.01 -41.84 21.61
CA SER A 332 19.93 -42.70 21.15
C SER A 332 19.06 -41.86 20.23
N SER A 333 19.55 -41.74 19.00
CA SER A 333 18.77 -41.44 17.82
C SER A 333 18.03 -42.73 17.47
N ASP A 334 16.73 -42.80 17.75
CA ASP A 334 15.83 -43.64 16.96
C ASP A 334 14.39 -43.17 17.11
N ASP A 335 13.70 -43.22 15.97
CA ASP A 335 12.35 -42.75 15.72
C ASP A 335 11.29 -43.57 16.48
N GLU A 336 10.81 -43.07 17.61
CA GLU A 336 9.52 -43.50 18.16
C GLU A 336 8.41 -42.59 17.63
N SER A 337 8.10 -42.78 16.36
CA SER A 337 6.90 -42.27 15.69
C SER A 337 5.73 -43.22 15.95
N THR A 338 5.15 -43.26 17.16
CA THR A 338 3.93 -44.08 17.39
C THR A 338 2.93 -43.55 18.42
N TRP A 339 3.23 -42.52 19.22
CA TRP A 339 2.25 -42.00 20.17
C TRP A 339 1.90 -40.53 19.91
N THR A 340 0.61 -40.31 19.63
CA THR A 340 -0.14 -39.05 19.45
C THR A 340 -0.26 -38.49 18.02
N GLN A 341 -0.90 -39.25 17.13
CA GLN A 341 -1.95 -38.70 16.26
C GLN A 341 -3.31 -39.03 16.88
N THR A 342 -3.72 -38.21 17.84
CA THR A 342 -5.15 -38.04 18.17
C THR A 342 -5.47 -36.59 17.90
N THR A 343 -5.48 -36.23 16.61
CA THR A 343 -6.32 -35.12 16.17
C THR A 343 -7.75 -35.56 16.44
N ALA A 344 -8.36 -35.00 17.48
CA ALA A 344 -9.79 -35.08 17.68
C ALA A 344 -10.46 -34.33 16.52
N THR A 345 -10.68 -35.04 15.42
CA THR A 345 -11.67 -34.65 14.41
C THR A 345 -13.03 -34.92 15.03
N ASP A 346 -13.66 -33.84 15.43
CA ASP A 346 -15.03 -33.77 15.91
C ASP A 346 -15.96 -34.14 14.75
N CYS A 347 -16.29 -35.43 14.63
CA CYS A 347 -17.25 -35.96 13.67
C CYS A 347 -18.13 -36.99 14.38
N VAL A 348 -19.28 -36.51 14.83
CA VAL A 348 -20.40 -37.27 15.40
C VAL A 348 -21.06 -38.14 14.32
N ASP A 349 -20.43 -39.24 13.88
CA ASP A 349 -21.17 -40.38 13.29
C ASP A 349 -20.38 -41.69 13.03
N ALA A 350 -19.28 -41.97 13.74
CA ALA A 350 -18.54 -43.22 13.52
C ALA A 350 -18.99 -44.35 14.47
N LYS A 351 -19.55 -45.42 13.87
CA LYS A 351 -19.94 -46.70 14.50
C LYS A 351 -18.74 -47.38 15.20
N PRO A 352 -18.88 -48.00 16.38
CA PRO A 352 -17.75 -48.62 17.08
C PRO A 352 -17.22 -49.86 16.34
N PRO A 353 -15.90 -50.13 16.38
CA PRO A 353 -15.29 -51.27 15.70
C PRO A 353 -15.51 -52.60 16.46
N ASP A 354 -15.62 -53.69 15.69
CA ASP A 354 -15.92 -55.03 16.19
C ASP A 354 -14.82 -55.62 17.11
N SER A 355 -15.27 -56.31 18.16
CA SER A 355 -14.43 -56.93 19.18
C SER A 355 -13.61 -58.10 18.64
N LYS A 356 -12.27 -57.99 18.72
CA LYS A 356 -11.33 -59.10 18.51
C LYS A 356 -10.91 -59.70 19.86
N ILE A 357 -11.81 -60.44 20.50
CA ILE A 357 -11.40 -61.39 21.55
C ILE A 357 -11.47 -62.77 20.92
N LYS A 358 -10.29 -63.36 20.64
CA LYS A 358 -10.19 -64.81 20.46
C LYS A 358 -10.18 -65.41 21.86
N SER A 359 -11.18 -66.22 22.16
CA SER A 359 -11.22 -67.00 23.39
C SER A 359 -10.04 -67.98 23.41
N LEU A 360 -9.29 -67.98 24.51
CA LEU A 360 -8.61 -69.15 25.02
C LEU A 360 -9.19 -69.45 26.40
#